data_AF-E4Z012-F1
#
_entry.id   AF-E4Z012-F1
#
_cell.length_a   1.000
_cell.length_b   1.000
_cell.length_c   1.000
_cell.angle_alpha   90.00
_cell.angle_beta   90.00
_cell.angle_gamma   90.00
#
_symmetry.space_group_name_H-M   'P 1'
#
loop_
_entity.id
_entity.type
_entity.pdbx_description
1 polymer ?
#
loop_
_entity_poly.entity_id
_entity_poly.type
_entity_poly.pdbx_seq_one_letter_code
_entity_poly.pdbx_strand_id
1 'polypeptide(L)'
;MKEATSNVVALQGICPEGLKKIIDFIYSGEVMIGMDDVCVILDAATHLQIEHVVTFCTEFLVEQLTMNNCLEIGNIASQFNLSEVDDFIN
;
A
#
# COMPACT_ATOMS: atom_id res chain seq x y z
N MET A 1 18.48 20.08 -7.09
CA MET A 1 18.99 18.94 -6.29
C MET A 1 19.82 18.06 -7.23
N LYS A 2 20.86 17.36 -6.74
CA LYS A 2 21.66 16.45 -7.60
C LYS A 2 20.81 15.33 -8.22
N GLU A 3 19.76 14.91 -7.53
CA GLU A 3 18.81 13.89 -8.02
C GLU A 3 18.05 14.34 -9.26
N ALA A 4 17.73 15.63 -9.40
CA ALA A 4 16.94 16.15 -10.52
C ALA A 4 17.62 16.03 -11.89
N THR A 5 18.94 15.78 -11.92
CA THR A 5 19.74 15.62 -13.14
C THR A 5 20.41 14.25 -13.24
N SER A 6 20.14 13.35 -12.29
CA SER A 6 20.69 12.00 -12.28
C SER A 6 19.76 11.05 -13.02
N ASN A 7 20.32 10.18 -13.87
CA ASN A 7 19.56 9.10 -14.50
C ASN A 7 19.30 7.93 -13.54
N VAL A 8 19.87 7.96 -12.34
CA VAL A 8 19.76 6.92 -11.32
C VAL A 8 19.32 7.55 -10.01
N VAL A 9 18.27 6.99 -9.41
CA VAL A 9 17.75 7.38 -8.09
C VAL A 9 17.93 6.18 -7.16
N ALA A 10 18.57 6.41 -6.01
CA ALA A 10 18.71 5.39 -4.98
C ALA A 10 17.53 5.52 -4.00
N LEU A 11 16.55 4.63 -4.12
CA LEU A 11 15.42 4.55 -3.20
C LEU A 11 15.80 3.69 -1.99
N GLN A 12 15.71 4.25 -0.80
CA GLN A 12 15.97 3.54 0.47
C GLN A 12 14.67 3.42 1.26
N GLY A 13 14.52 2.31 2.00
CA GLY A 13 13.36 2.10 2.85
C GLY A 13 12.10 1.66 2.12
N ILE A 14 12.23 1.12 0.90
CA ILE A 14 11.12 0.50 0.16
C ILE A 14 11.50 -0.95 -0.16
N CYS A 15 10.57 -1.88 0.07
CA CYS A 15 10.73 -3.27 -0.33
C CYS A 15 10.79 -3.39 -1.88
N PRO A 16 11.75 -4.12 -2.47
CA PRO A 16 11.85 -4.29 -3.92
C PRO A 16 10.58 -4.85 -4.57
N GLU A 17 9.86 -5.73 -3.86
CA GLU A 17 8.61 -6.32 -4.35
C GLU A 17 7.48 -5.30 -4.39
N GLY A 18 7.33 -4.51 -3.31
CA GLY A 18 6.37 -3.39 -3.28
C GLY A 18 6.66 -2.38 -4.38
N LEU A 19 7.93 -1.97 -4.55
CA LEU A 19 8.34 -1.05 -5.62
C LEU A 19 7.98 -1.61 -7.00
N LYS A 20 8.23 -2.89 -7.25
CA LYS A 20 7.89 -3.52 -8.53
C LYS A 20 6.39 -3.42 -8.82
N LYS A 21 5.53 -3.76 -7.85
CA LYS A 21 4.07 -3.64 -8.02
C LYS A 21 3.63 -2.21 -8.28
N ILE A 22 4.23 -1.22 -7.61
CA ILE A 22 3.93 0.20 -7.86
C ILE A 22 4.35 0.62 -9.28
N ILE A 23 5.51 0.18 -9.76
CA ILE A 23 5.95 0.47 -11.14
C ILE A 23 5.01 -0.20 -12.14
N ASP A 24 4.65 -1.46 -11.93
CA ASP A 24 3.72 -2.18 -12.80
C ASP A 24 2.37 -1.44 -12.84
N PHE A 25 1.87 -0.93 -11.71
CA PHE A 25 0.69 -0.08 -11.64
C PHE A 25 0.84 1.24 -12.41
N ILE A 26 1.95 1.96 -12.24
CA ILE A 26 2.17 3.25 -12.92
C ILE A 26 2.12 3.09 -14.44
N TYR A 27 2.60 1.96 -14.97
CA TYR A 27 2.65 1.72 -16.41
C TYR A 27 1.41 1.00 -16.98
N SER A 28 0.68 0.24 -16.17
CA SER A 28 -0.50 -0.54 -16.63
C SER A 28 -1.84 0.06 -16.22
N GLY A 29 -1.87 0.83 -15.14
CA GLY A 29 -3.11 1.25 -14.46
C GLY A 29 -3.75 0.17 -13.59
N GLU A 30 -3.14 -1.02 -13.48
CA GLU A 30 -3.68 -2.17 -12.76
C GLU A 30 -2.74 -2.62 -11.64
N VAL A 31 -3.31 -3.06 -10.51
CA VAL A 31 -2.56 -3.62 -9.39
C VAL A 31 -3.32 -4.81 -8.82
N MET A 32 -2.63 -5.93 -8.63
CA MET A 32 -3.18 -7.11 -7.96
C MET A 32 -2.79 -7.05 -6.48
N ILE A 33 -3.81 -6.98 -5.61
CA ILE A 33 -3.67 -6.86 -4.17
C ILE A 33 -4.14 -8.19 -3.55
N GLY A 34 -3.34 -8.73 -2.63
CA GLY A 34 -3.69 -9.91 -1.84
C GLY A 34 -3.34 -9.70 -0.36
N MET A 35 -3.93 -10.51 0.52
CA MET A 35 -3.63 -10.43 1.97
C MET A 35 -2.14 -10.64 2.28
N ASP A 36 -1.44 -11.45 1.49
CA ASP A 36 -0.02 -11.75 1.69
C ASP A 36 0.89 -10.56 1.33
N ASP A 37 0.42 -9.62 0.49
CA ASP A 37 1.25 -8.56 -0.08
C ASP A 37 0.69 -7.14 0.11
N VAL A 38 -0.50 -6.99 0.67
CA VAL A 38 -1.14 -5.69 0.92
C VAL A 38 -0.25 -4.76 1.77
N CYS A 39 0.44 -5.29 2.78
CA CYS A 39 1.33 -4.50 3.63
C CYS A 39 2.55 -3.95 2.87
N VAL A 40 3.16 -4.74 1.99
CA VAL A 40 4.32 -4.29 1.20
C VAL A 40 3.92 -3.33 0.08
N ILE A 41 2.70 -3.48 -0.45
CA ILE A 41 2.12 -2.54 -1.41
C ILE A 41 1.81 -1.21 -0.71
N LEU A 42 1.14 -1.24 0.44
CA LEU A 42 0.83 -0.05 1.24
C LEU A 42 2.09 0.71 1.62
N ASP A 43 3.11 0.02 2.14
CA ASP A 43 4.39 0.64 2.49
C ASP A 43 5.01 1.39 1.30
N ALA A 44 5.08 0.75 0.13
CA ALA A 44 5.61 1.38 -1.07
C ALA A 44 4.73 2.53 -1.58
N ALA A 45 3.40 2.35 -1.59
CA ALA A 45 2.44 3.35 -2.05
C ALA A 45 2.46 4.60 -1.17
N THR A 46 2.47 4.42 0.15
CA THR A 46 2.55 5.52 1.12
C THR A 46 3.90 6.24 1.01
N HIS A 47 5.02 5.50 0.88
CA HIS A 47 6.34 6.10 0.74
C HIS A 47 6.48 6.92 -0.55
N LEU A 48 5.91 6.43 -1.66
CA LEU A 48 5.94 7.08 -2.98
C LEU A 48 4.77 8.04 -3.21
N GLN A 49 3.88 8.19 -2.23
CA GLN A 49 2.69 9.06 -2.28
C GLN A 49 1.74 8.75 -3.45
N ILE A 50 1.56 7.46 -3.77
CA ILE A 50 0.62 7.00 -4.79
C ILE A 50 -0.74 6.74 -4.14
N GLU A 51 -1.48 7.83 -3.88
CA GLU A 51 -2.75 7.80 -3.12
C GLU A 51 -3.78 6.83 -3.70
N HIS A 52 -3.88 6.71 -5.03
CA HIS A 52 -4.79 5.76 -5.68
C HIS A 52 -4.59 4.31 -5.22
N VAL A 53 -3.33 3.87 -5.07
CA VAL A 53 -3.03 2.50 -4.63
C VAL A 53 -3.34 2.34 -3.14
N VAL A 54 -3.13 3.40 -2.33
CA VAL A 54 -3.53 3.40 -0.92
C VAL A 54 -5.05 3.22 -0.81
N THR A 55 -5.84 3.95 -1.60
CA THR A 55 -7.30 3.80 -1.65
C THR A 55 -7.71 2.38 -2.03
N PHE A 56 -7.13 1.80 -3.09
CA PHE A 56 -7.46 0.43 -3.49
C PHE A 56 -7.11 -0.61 -2.42
N CYS A 57 -5.99 -0.43 -1.70
CA CYS A 57 -5.63 -1.30 -0.58
C CYS A 57 -6.62 -1.16 0.58
N THR A 58 -7.06 0.07 0.89
CA THR A 58 -8.09 0.32 1.91
C THR A 58 -9.41 -0.35 1.55
N GLU A 59 -9.92 -0.14 0.33
CA GLU A 59 -11.14 -0.76 -0.17
C GLU A 59 -11.04 -2.30 -0.10
N PHE A 60 -9.92 -2.87 -0.55
CA PHE A 60 -9.65 -4.30 -0.46
C PHE A 60 -9.70 -4.82 0.99
N LEU A 61 -9.09 -4.11 1.94
CA LEU A 61 -9.09 -4.50 3.35
C LEU A 61 -10.50 -4.43 3.97
N VAL A 62 -11.30 -3.42 3.62
CA VAL A 62 -12.71 -3.34 4.03
C VAL A 62 -13.50 -4.52 3.47
N GLU A 63 -13.30 -4.88 2.20
CA GLU A 63 -13.97 -6.01 1.54
C GLU A 63 -13.57 -7.38 2.13
N GLN A 64 -12.31 -7.54 2.55
CA GLN A 64 -11.81 -8.78 3.16
C GLN A 64 -12.04 -8.87 4.68
N LEU A 65 -12.68 -7.87 5.29
CA LEU A 65 -12.91 -7.84 6.73
C LEU A 65 -13.86 -8.95 7.18
N THR A 66 -13.40 -9.77 8.13
CA THR A 66 -14.17 -10.85 8.76
C THR A 66 -13.89 -10.89 10.26
N MET A 67 -14.75 -11.58 11.02
CA MET A 67 -14.55 -11.78 12.46
C MET A 67 -13.24 -12.52 12.80
N ASN A 68 -12.68 -13.28 11.86
CA ASN A 68 -11.47 -14.06 12.10
C ASN A 68 -10.18 -13.25 11.87
N ASN A 69 -10.22 -12.25 10.98
CA ASN A 69 -9.06 -11.43 10.60
C ASN A 69 -9.20 -9.95 11.02
N CYS A 70 -10.27 -9.56 11.71
CA CYS A 70 -10.50 -8.17 12.12
C CYS A 70 -9.37 -7.57 12.97
N LEU A 71 -8.74 -8.38 13.82
CA LEU A 71 -7.59 -7.94 14.62
C LEU A 71 -6.37 -7.65 13.75
N GLU A 72 -6.10 -8.50 12.77
CA GLU A 72 -4.99 -8.32 11.83
C GLU A 72 -5.21 -7.08 10.96
N ILE A 73 -6.39 -6.97 10.35
CA ILE A 73 -6.76 -5.83 9.51
C ILE A 73 -6.78 -4.52 10.30
N GLY A 74 -7.26 -4.53 11.55
CA GLY A 74 -7.21 -3.36 12.44
C GLY A 74 -5.79 -2.90 12.76
N ASN A 75 -4.86 -3.83 12.97
CA ASN A 75 -3.45 -3.48 13.16
C ASN A 75 -2.85 -2.84 11.90
N ILE A 76 -3.20 -3.34 10.70
CA ILE A 76 -2.77 -2.76 9.43
C ILE A 76 -3.36 -1.35 9.28
N ALA A 77 -4.65 -1.17 9.54
CA ALA A 77 -5.32 0.13 9.47
C ALA A 77 -4.65 1.16 10.38
N SER A 78 -4.38 0.78 11.63
CA SER A 78 -3.66 1.63 12.58
C SER A 78 -2.24 1.97 12.14
N GLN A 79 -1.51 1.02 11.54
CA GLN A 79 -0.15 1.23 11.07
C GLN A 79 -0.08 2.23 9.90
N PHE A 80 -1.04 2.18 8.98
CA PHE A 80 -1.06 3.00 7.77
C PHE A 80 -2.02 4.21 7.86
N ASN A 81 -2.65 4.43 9.02
CA ASN A 81 -3.66 5.47 9.27
C ASN A 81 -4.86 5.40 8.30
N LEU A 82 -5.40 4.19 8.09
CA LEU A 82 -6.54 3.94 7.20
C LEU A 82 -7.86 4.14 7.95
N SER A 83 -8.27 5.40 8.13
CA SER A 83 -9.45 5.75 8.93
C SER A 83 -10.75 5.07 8.49
N GLU A 84 -10.91 4.81 7.19
CA GLU A 84 -12.10 4.15 6.66
C GLU A 84 -12.23 2.70 7.16
N VAL A 85 -11.11 1.97 7.33
CA VAL A 85 -11.13 0.61 7.88
C VAL A 85 -11.49 0.62 9.37
N ASP A 86 -10.99 1.62 10.12
CA ASP A 86 -11.24 1.75 11.56
C ASP A 86 -12.73 1.94 11.89
N ASP A 87 -13.48 2.61 10.99
CA ASP A 87 -14.93 2.83 11.12
C ASP A 87 -15.74 1.52 11.01
N PHE A 88 -15.20 0.47 10.37
CA PHE A 88 -15.87 -0.83 10.25
C PHE A 88 -15.53 -1.81 11.37
N ILE A 89 -14.47 -1.55 12.13
CA ILE A 89 -13.98 -2.44 13.19
C ILE A 89 -14.55 -2.05 14.57
N ASN A 90 -14.82 -0.75 14.80
CA ASN A 90 -15.27 -0.22 16.10
C ASN A 90 -16.80 -0.08 16.23
#